data_AF-A0A9D8XHV9-F1
#
_entry.id   AF-A0A9D8XHV9-F1
#
_cell.length_a   1.000
_cell.length_b   1.000
_cell.length_c   1.000
_cell.angle_alpha   90.00
_cell.angle_beta   90.00
_cell.angle_gamma   90.00
#
_symmetry.space_group_name_H-M   'P 1'
#
loop_
_entity.id
_entity.type
_entity.pdbx_description
1 polymer ?
#
loop_
_entity_poly.entity_id
_entity_poly.type
_entity_poly.pdbx_seq_one_letter_code
_entity_poly.pdbx_strand_id
1 'polypeptide(L)'
;QRILVTGSGQTKLFDRLNEAFPGHFNENSMVTAFDVKQGKPFPEPYLMGLKKAGVAANEAIVIENAPLGVQAGRAAGIFTIAVNTGLLEDEVLLDAGCNMLFHNMSELKAAWPEIIKAIQL
;
A
#
# COMPACT_ATOMS: atom_id res chain seq x y z
N GLN A 1 -12.21 2.86 3.66
CA GLN A 1 -11.70 4.00 2.84
C GLN A 1 -10.46 3.56 2.07
N ARG A 2 -10.03 4.27 1.03
CA ARG A 2 -8.79 3.97 0.28
C ARG A 2 -7.83 5.14 0.49
N ILE A 3 -6.56 4.84 0.76
CA ILE A 3 -5.48 5.83 0.90
C ILE A 3 -4.38 5.44 -0.07
N LEU A 4 -3.89 6.40 -0.85
CA LEU A 4 -2.69 6.22 -1.65
C LEU A 4 -1.47 6.58 -0.79
N VAL A 5 -0.46 5.71 -0.75
CA VAL A 5 0.82 5.99 -0.10
C VAL A 5 1.95 5.77 -1.09
N THR A 6 2.57 6.84 -1.56
CA THR A 6 3.62 6.81 -2.58
C THR A 6 4.85 7.63 -2.17
N GLY A 7 6.04 7.15 -2.55
CA GLY A 7 7.28 7.92 -2.44
C GLY A 7 7.50 8.87 -3.63
N SER A 8 6.55 8.98 -4.55
CA SER A 8 6.63 9.91 -5.67
C SER A 8 6.29 11.33 -5.25
N GLY A 9 7.08 12.30 -5.70
CA GLY A 9 6.77 13.73 -5.67
C GLY A 9 6.35 14.29 -7.04
N GLN A 10 6.04 13.42 -8.02
CA GLN A 10 5.73 13.88 -9.37
C GLN A 10 4.28 14.35 -9.47
N THR A 11 4.06 15.65 -9.67
CA THR A 11 2.71 16.23 -9.80
C THR A 11 1.89 15.62 -10.92
N LYS A 12 2.53 15.30 -12.06
CA LYS A 12 1.89 14.63 -13.21
C LYS A 12 1.33 13.24 -12.88
N LEU A 13 1.80 12.59 -11.80
CA LEU A 13 1.24 11.32 -11.35
C LEU A 13 -0.19 11.49 -10.82
N PHE A 14 -0.49 12.63 -10.18
CA PHE A 14 -1.82 12.90 -9.65
C PHE A 14 -2.85 13.07 -10.78
N ASP A 15 -2.47 13.80 -11.83
CA ASP A 15 -3.33 13.97 -13.02
C ASP A 15 -3.69 12.61 -13.62
N ARG A 16 -2.69 11.76 -13.84
CA ARG A 16 -2.88 10.39 -14.36
C ARG A 16 -3.70 9.50 -13.45
N LEU A 17 -3.52 9.63 -12.13
CA LEU A 17 -4.31 8.87 -11.16
C LEU A 17 -5.78 9.27 -11.20
N ASN A 18 -6.08 10.56 -11.34
CA ASN A 18 -7.47 11.02 -11.46
C ASN A 18 -8.08 10.67 -12.82
N GLU A 19 -7.30 10.65 -13.89
CA GLU A 19 -7.75 10.15 -15.20
C GLU A 19 -8.07 8.65 -15.15
N ALA A 20 -7.19 7.83 -14.55
CA ALA A 20 -7.35 6.39 -14.48
C ALA A 20 -8.38 5.94 -13.43
N PHE A 21 -8.51 6.69 -12.34
CA PHE A 21 -9.38 6.37 -11.20
C PHE A 21 -10.18 7.61 -10.74
N PRO A 22 -11.11 8.13 -11.56
CA PRO A 22 -11.82 9.38 -11.27
C PRO A 22 -12.52 9.38 -9.92
N GLY A 23 -12.23 10.39 -9.09
CA GLY A 23 -12.87 10.57 -7.78
C GLY A 23 -12.46 9.57 -6.69
N HIS A 24 -11.51 8.66 -6.95
CA HIS A 24 -11.06 7.68 -5.96
C HIS A 24 -9.98 8.20 -5.01
N PHE A 25 -9.18 9.17 -5.44
CA PHE A 25 -8.11 9.75 -4.63
C PHE A 25 -8.20 11.28 -4.68
N ASN A 26 -8.10 11.92 -3.52
CA ASN A 26 -7.98 13.37 -3.35
C ASN A 26 -6.87 13.69 -2.34
N GLU A 27 -6.54 14.97 -2.15
CA GLU A 27 -5.44 15.39 -1.28
C GLU A 27 -5.53 14.85 0.16
N ASN A 28 -6.75 14.67 0.69
CA ASN A 28 -6.98 14.14 2.03
C ASN A 28 -6.79 12.62 2.11
N SER A 29 -6.79 11.92 0.98
CA SER A 29 -6.62 10.47 0.89
C SER A 29 -5.30 10.04 0.23
N MET A 30 -4.30 10.93 0.22
CA MET A 30 -2.98 10.66 -0.33
C MET A 30 -1.86 11.04 0.65
N VAL A 31 -0.81 10.23 0.65
CA VAL A 31 0.49 10.50 1.28
C VAL A 31 1.55 10.36 0.20
N THR A 32 2.38 11.37 0.07
CA THR A 32 3.35 11.57 -1.01
C THR A 32 4.73 11.85 -0.41
N ALA A 33 5.76 11.98 -1.26
CA ALA A 33 7.08 12.39 -0.80
C ALA A 33 7.11 13.77 -0.11
N PHE A 34 6.13 14.64 -0.37
CA PHE A 34 6.05 15.98 0.22
C PHE A 34 5.46 15.97 1.63
N ASP A 35 4.78 14.89 2.02
CA ASP A 35 4.07 14.81 3.30
C ASP A 35 4.96 14.27 4.44
N VAL A 36 6.07 13.60 4.13
CA VAL A 36 6.87 12.83 5.09
C VAL A 36 8.31 13.31 5.17
N LYS A 37 8.93 13.15 6.34
CA LYS A 37 10.38 13.39 6.52
C LYS A 37 11.21 12.18 6.11
N GLN A 38 10.72 10.97 6.42
CA GLN A 38 11.36 9.71 6.10
C GLN A 38 10.46 8.90 5.16
N GLY A 39 10.93 8.66 3.94
CA GLY A 39 10.26 7.78 3.00
C GLY A 39 10.40 6.30 3.37
N LYS A 40 9.79 5.42 2.57
CA LYS A 40 10.01 3.96 2.65
C LYS A 40 11.53 3.66 2.60
N PRO A 41 12.09 2.77 3.44
CA PRO A 41 11.42 1.73 4.22
C PRO A 41 10.96 2.15 5.63
N PHE A 42 11.05 3.42 6.00
CA PHE A 42 10.53 3.89 7.28
C PHE A 42 8.99 3.84 7.29
N PRO A 43 8.35 3.60 8.46
CA PRO A 43 6.90 3.41 8.54
C PRO A 43 6.11 4.73 8.44
N GLU A 44 6.77 5.88 8.51
CA GLU A 44 6.13 7.21 8.54
C GLU A 44 5.05 7.41 7.46
N PRO A 45 5.24 7.03 6.18
CA PRO A 45 4.21 7.20 5.16
C PRO A 45 2.92 6.42 5.45
N TYR A 46 3.04 5.19 5.98
CA TYR A 46 1.88 4.38 6.30
C TYR A 46 1.21 4.81 7.60
N LEU A 47 1.99 5.19 8.62
CA LEU A 47 1.45 5.76 9.86
C LEU A 47 0.66 7.06 9.56
N MET A 48 1.15 7.88 8.65
CA MET A 48 0.39 9.04 8.17
C MET A 48 -0.87 8.63 7.42
N GLY A 49 -0.81 7.58 6.59
CA GLY A 49 -1.99 7.04 5.90
C GLY A 49 -3.08 6.58 6.88
N LEU A 50 -2.71 5.85 7.93
CA LEU A 50 -3.61 5.47 9.03
C LEU A 50 -4.23 6.69 9.70
N LYS A 51 -3.41 7.71 10.02
CA LYS A 51 -3.90 8.96 10.61
C LYS A 51 -4.90 9.69 9.70
N LYS A 52 -4.67 9.75 8.39
CA LYS A 52 -5.59 10.34 7.41
C LYS A 52 -6.90 9.56 7.29
N ALA A 53 -6.83 8.23 7.40
CA ALA A 53 -8.02 7.36 7.41
C ALA A 53 -8.77 7.34 8.75
N GLY A 54 -8.12 7.74 9.85
CA GLY A 54 -8.70 7.70 11.19
C GLY A 54 -8.87 6.28 11.75
N VAL A 55 -7.97 5.36 11.39
CA VAL A 55 -8.05 3.93 11.76
C VAL A 55 -6.75 3.43 12.38
N ALA A 56 -6.82 2.33 13.13
CA ALA A 56 -5.69 1.61 13.68
C ALA A 56 -5.03 0.68 12.64
N ALA A 57 -3.81 0.21 12.92
CA ALA A 57 -3.04 -0.62 12.00
C ALA A 57 -3.72 -1.97 11.68
N ASN A 58 -4.47 -2.54 12.63
CA ASN A 58 -5.23 -3.78 12.47
C ASN A 58 -6.57 -3.59 11.71
N GLU A 59 -6.92 -2.36 11.35
CA GLU A 59 -8.10 -2.02 10.56
C GLU A 59 -7.73 -1.69 9.09
N ALA A 60 -6.45 -1.86 8.73
CA ALA A 60 -5.92 -1.52 7.43
C ALA A 60 -5.14 -2.68 6.79
N ILE A 61 -5.08 -2.65 5.46
CA ILE A 61 -4.25 -3.55 4.65
C ILE A 61 -3.39 -2.68 3.73
N VAL A 62 -2.09 -2.96 3.66
CA VAL A 62 -1.17 -2.40 2.67
C VAL A 62 -1.11 -3.32 1.47
N ILE A 63 -1.14 -2.74 0.26
CA ILE A 63 -0.85 -3.43 -1.00
C ILE A 63 0.42 -2.80 -1.57
N GLU A 64 1.45 -3.62 -1.79
CA GLU A 64 2.78 -3.15 -2.22
C GLU A 64 3.40 -4.05 -3.28
N ASN A 65 4.29 -3.49 -4.11
CA ASN A 65 5.01 -4.26 -5.13
C ASN A 65 6.53 -4.15 -5.00
N ALA A 66 7.03 -3.35 -4.05
CA ALA A 66 8.46 -3.15 -3.84
C ALA A 66 8.88 -3.51 -2.41
N PRO A 67 10.09 -4.08 -2.21
CA PRO A 67 10.54 -4.55 -0.90
C PRO A 67 10.61 -3.44 0.15
N LEU A 68 11.04 -2.23 -0.21
CA LEU A 68 11.07 -1.10 0.72
C LEU A 68 9.67 -0.70 1.19
N GLY A 69 8.66 -0.81 0.32
CA GLY A 69 7.27 -0.57 0.69
C GLY A 69 6.72 -1.66 1.60
N VAL A 70 7.02 -2.92 1.30
CA VAL A 70 6.66 -4.05 2.16
C VAL A 70 7.26 -3.89 3.56
N GLN A 71 8.55 -3.56 3.66
CA GLN A 71 9.23 -3.29 4.93
C GLN A 71 8.57 -2.15 5.71
N ALA A 72 8.22 -1.05 5.04
CA ALA A 72 7.55 0.07 5.66
C ALA A 72 6.14 -0.26 6.16
N GLY A 73 5.36 -1.05 5.41
CA GLY A 73 4.03 -1.53 5.83
C GLY A 73 4.12 -2.43 7.06
N ARG A 74 5.04 -3.39 7.04
CA ARG A 74 5.35 -4.26 8.19
C ARG A 74 5.81 -3.46 9.40
N ALA A 75 6.73 -2.51 9.22
CA ALA A 75 7.24 -1.66 10.30
C ALA A 75 6.14 -0.77 10.90
N ALA A 76 5.10 -0.43 10.14
CA ALA A 76 3.92 0.27 10.63
C ALA A 76 2.93 -0.65 11.36
N GLY A 77 3.20 -1.96 11.43
CA GLY A 77 2.33 -2.95 12.08
C GLY A 77 1.07 -3.28 11.28
N ILE A 78 1.05 -3.01 9.99
CA ILE A 78 -0.12 -3.20 9.12
C ILE A 78 0.01 -4.51 8.36
N PHE A 79 -1.11 -5.25 8.23
CA PHE A 79 -1.14 -6.43 7.38
C PHE A 79 -0.79 -6.05 5.93
N THR A 80 0.28 -6.62 5.40
CA THR A 80 0.90 -6.17 4.16
C THR A 80 0.87 -7.28 3.12
N ILE A 81 0.16 -7.03 2.02
CA ILE A 81 0.08 -7.91 0.86
C ILE A 81 1.09 -7.41 -0.19
N ALA A 82 1.99 -8.28 -0.61
CA ALA A 82 2.85 -8.04 -1.75
C ALA A 82 2.17 -8.51 -3.05
N VAL A 83 2.29 -7.73 -4.12
CA VAL A 83 1.90 -8.10 -5.47
C VAL A 83 3.11 -7.92 -6.37
N ASN A 84 3.75 -9.03 -6.76
CA ASN A 84 4.99 -9.02 -7.53
C ASN A 84 4.75 -8.67 -9.01
N THR A 85 4.49 -7.39 -9.29
CA THR A 85 4.29 -6.87 -10.65
C THR A 85 5.59 -6.53 -11.38
N GLY A 86 6.74 -6.75 -10.73
CA GLY A 86 8.07 -6.45 -11.25
C GLY A 86 8.79 -7.69 -11.80
N LEU A 87 10.12 -7.60 -11.83
CA LEU A 87 11.02 -8.69 -12.25
C LEU A 87 11.84 -9.24 -11.07
N LEU A 88 11.37 -9.02 -9.84
CA LEU A 88 12.05 -9.50 -8.64
C LEU A 88 11.65 -10.95 -8.39
N GLU A 89 12.55 -11.73 -7.78
CA GLU A 89 12.22 -13.03 -7.21
C GLU A 89 11.27 -12.85 -6.02
N ASP A 90 10.35 -13.80 -5.80
CA ASP A 90 9.35 -13.72 -4.72
C ASP A 90 10.00 -13.64 -3.33
N GLU A 91 11.14 -14.32 -3.14
CA GLU A 91 11.91 -14.30 -1.90
C GLU A 91 12.27 -12.88 -1.45
N VAL A 92 12.50 -11.95 -2.39
CA VAL A 92 12.82 -10.55 -2.06
C VAL A 92 11.66 -9.88 -1.31
N LEU A 93 10.41 -10.18 -1.68
CA LEU A 93 9.21 -9.63 -1.06
C LEU A 93 8.83 -10.40 0.21
N LEU A 94 9.05 -11.71 0.24
CA LEU A 94 8.84 -12.55 1.41
C LEU A 94 9.81 -12.18 2.55
N ASP A 95 11.10 -12.00 2.24
CA ASP A 95 12.13 -11.58 3.20
C ASP A 95 11.91 -10.14 3.69
N ALA A 96 11.34 -9.27 2.84
CA ALA A 96 10.88 -7.94 3.23
C ALA A 96 9.73 -7.98 4.25
N GLY A 97 9.03 -9.12 4.34
CA GLY A 97 8.10 -9.43 5.41
C GLY A 97 6.63 -9.22 5.09
N CYS A 98 6.21 -9.43 3.84
CA CYS A 98 4.79 -9.46 3.52
C CYS A 98 4.08 -10.64 4.22
N ASN A 99 2.78 -10.47 4.47
CA ASN A 99 1.92 -11.51 5.03
C ASN A 99 1.32 -12.42 3.95
N MET A 100 1.17 -11.89 2.74
CA MET A 100 0.69 -12.63 1.56
C MET A 100 1.44 -12.12 0.33
N LEU A 101 1.60 -12.98 -0.67
CA LEU A 101 2.19 -12.66 -1.96
C LEU A 101 1.27 -13.14 -3.09
N PHE A 102 1.10 -12.29 -4.10
CA PHE A 102 0.42 -12.58 -5.36
C PHE A 102 1.30 -12.19 -6.53
N HIS A 103 1.16 -12.84 -7.69
CA HIS A 103 2.02 -12.56 -8.85
C HIS A 103 1.49 -11.45 -9.74
N ASN A 104 0.23 -11.04 -9.57
CA ASN A 104 -0.36 -9.92 -10.29
C ASN A 104 -1.66 -9.42 -9.63
N MET A 105 -2.11 -8.24 -10.07
CA MET A 105 -3.33 -7.61 -9.54
C MET A 105 -4.62 -8.40 -9.85
N SER A 106 -4.65 -9.17 -10.94
CA SER A 106 -5.83 -9.98 -11.30
C SER A 106 -6.02 -11.14 -10.33
N GLU A 107 -4.92 -11.75 -9.90
CA GLU A 107 -4.92 -12.81 -8.89
C GLU A 107 -5.39 -12.28 -7.53
N LEU A 108 -4.81 -11.15 -7.07
CA LEU A 108 -5.28 -10.48 -5.85
C LEU A 108 -6.77 -10.13 -5.94
N LYS A 109 -7.23 -9.60 -7.08
CA LYS A 109 -8.64 -9.28 -7.31
C LYS A 109 -9.53 -10.52 -7.18
N ALA A 110 -9.11 -11.66 -7.71
CA ALA A 110 -9.86 -12.91 -7.62
C ALA A 110 -9.96 -13.43 -6.18
N ALA A 111 -8.89 -13.28 -5.39
CA ALA A 111 -8.85 -13.68 -3.98
C ALA A 111 -9.54 -12.68 -3.02
N TRP A 112 -9.72 -11.42 -3.44
CA TRP A 112 -10.20 -10.33 -2.58
C TRP A 112 -11.49 -10.63 -1.80
N PRO A 113 -12.55 -11.24 -2.37
CA PRO A 113 -13.77 -11.54 -1.61
C PRO A 113 -13.53 -12.45 -0.40
N GLU A 114 -12.67 -13.47 -0.54
CA GLU A 114 -12.36 -14.39 0.55
C GLU A 114 -11.44 -13.75 1.60
N ILE A 115 -10.49 -12.91 1.18
CA ILE A 115 -9.65 -12.13 2.11
C ILE A 115 -10.53 -11.25 3.01
N ILE A 116 -11.46 -10.50 2.42
CA ILE A 116 -12.36 -9.61 3.17
C ILE A 116 -13.27 -10.41 4.11
N LYS A 117 -13.78 -11.56 3.65
CA LYS A 117 -14.59 -12.44 4.50
C LYS A 117 -13.78 -12.97 5.69
N ALA A 118 -12.52 -13.33 5.50
CA ALA A 118 -11.67 -13.87 6.57
C ALA A 118 -11.34 -12.85 7.67
N ILE A 119 -11.30 -11.54 7.36
CA ILE A 119 -10.98 -10.47 8.32
C ILE A 119 -12.22 -9.81 8.95
N GLN A 120 -13.42 -10.13 8.46
CA GLN A 120 -14.71 -9.64 9.00
C GLN A 120 -15.36 -10.64 9.97
N LEU A 121 -14.73 -11.79 10.22
CA LEU A 121 -15.10 -12.78 11.24
C LEU A 121 -14.47 -12.41 12.58
#